data_AF-A0A1B2I8Z7-F1
#
_entry.id   AF-A0A1B2I8Z7-F1
#
_cell.length_a   1.000
_cell.length_b   1.000
_cell.length_c   1.000
_cell.angle_alpha   90.00
_cell.angle_beta   90.00
_cell.angle_gamma   90.00
#
_symmetry.space_group_name_H-M   'P 1'
#
loop_
_entity.id
_entity.type
_entity.pdbx_description
1 polymer ?
#
loop_
_entity_poly.entity_id
_entity_poly.type
_entity_poly.pdbx_seq_one_letter_code
_entity_poly.pdbx_strand_id
1 'polypeptide(L)'
;MIDNMMLITLFDSLYPCWTEEMLAREGVDLSALEKLVKEGLIRQEAGVYSLSEAGVAEFKRLALENFIEEKPGEAPRDRARSARAGNFLKRLNAAHLQRWGIKQYYASPALEIFPRTADEELFHVAGSELTWPYMEGKEEREMEEKFPLSGLRGRKERMAAAVERSAQWLEEKRALVDTFTPDILYVCRYDYLQYENFKGHPNDPLRLINTDRFLFSFDSGDEAEELREIGRFRRWVTFQRLVMMPDFFDIDTQEQDSICQLLLVSESEQQAAARCERLARFGTALTAGAEPFEIWTLSEEALAAVKDKREIIWELLPDIAHPVRRMSAGAG
;
A
#
# COMPACT_ATOMS: atom_id res chain seq x y z
N MET A 1 -5.50 -3.04 -30.96
CA MET A 1 -6.97 -3.03 -30.88
C MET A 1 -7.33 -4.25 -30.05
N ILE A 2 -7.81 -4.06 -28.83
CA ILE A 2 -8.24 -5.16 -27.96
C ILE A 2 -9.50 -5.76 -28.60
N ASP A 3 -9.59 -7.08 -28.71
CA ASP A 3 -10.82 -7.74 -29.15
C ASP A 3 -11.97 -7.30 -28.22
N ASN A 4 -13.11 -6.94 -28.80
CA ASN A 4 -14.25 -6.39 -28.07
C ASN A 4 -14.73 -7.29 -26.93
N MET A 5 -14.52 -8.61 -27.03
CA MET A 5 -14.82 -9.54 -25.93
C MET A 5 -13.76 -9.57 -24.83
N MET A 6 -12.48 -9.27 -25.14
CA MET A 6 -11.38 -9.23 -24.16
C MET A 6 -11.35 -7.96 -23.32
N LEU A 7 -12.12 -6.92 -23.69
CA LEU A 7 -12.21 -5.67 -22.93
C LEU A 7 -12.52 -5.92 -21.45
N ILE A 8 -13.41 -6.86 -21.16
CA ILE A 8 -13.83 -7.14 -19.78
C ILE A 8 -12.68 -7.62 -18.89
N THR A 9 -11.63 -8.23 -19.46
CA THR A 9 -10.47 -8.71 -18.69
C THR A 9 -9.54 -7.59 -18.23
N LEU A 10 -9.76 -6.34 -18.67
CA LEU A 10 -9.06 -5.16 -18.14
C LEU A 10 -9.48 -4.82 -16.70
N PHE A 11 -10.67 -5.25 -16.28
CA PHE A 11 -11.20 -4.97 -14.94
C PHE A 11 -10.72 -6.01 -13.93
N ASP A 12 -9.40 -6.16 -13.81
CA ASP A 12 -8.76 -7.10 -12.90
C ASP A 12 -8.69 -6.56 -11.45
N SER A 13 -8.14 -7.36 -10.54
CA SER A 13 -7.97 -7.00 -9.12
C SER A 13 -7.07 -5.80 -8.87
N LEU A 14 -6.23 -5.41 -9.82
CA LEU A 14 -5.36 -4.25 -9.72
C LEU A 14 -6.02 -2.99 -10.27
N TYR A 15 -6.91 -3.13 -11.26
CA TYR A 15 -7.68 -2.07 -11.87
C TYR A 15 -9.19 -2.40 -11.86
N PRO A 16 -9.84 -2.44 -10.68
CA PRO A 16 -11.25 -2.82 -10.58
C PRO A 16 -12.21 -1.74 -11.13
N CYS A 17 -11.74 -0.49 -11.25
CA CYS A 17 -12.50 0.66 -11.71
C CYS A 17 -11.72 1.44 -12.77
N TRP A 18 -12.43 1.91 -13.80
CA TRP A 18 -11.83 2.60 -14.94
C TRP A 18 -12.63 3.86 -15.30
N THR A 19 -11.96 4.90 -15.77
CA THR A 19 -12.64 6.02 -16.45
C THR A 19 -12.62 5.82 -17.96
N GLU A 20 -13.47 6.55 -18.69
CA GLU A 20 -13.45 6.56 -20.15
C GLU A 20 -12.07 6.96 -20.69
N GLU A 21 -11.43 7.96 -20.08
CA GLU A 21 -10.10 8.43 -20.47
C GLU A 21 -9.03 7.34 -20.30
N MET A 22 -9.07 6.58 -19.21
CA MET A 22 -8.15 5.45 -19.01
C MET A 22 -8.34 4.38 -20.09
N LEU A 23 -9.59 4.00 -20.36
CA LEU A 23 -9.91 2.98 -21.37
C LEU A 23 -9.50 3.45 -22.78
N ALA A 24 -9.76 4.71 -23.12
CA ALA A 24 -9.35 5.31 -24.39
C ALA A 24 -7.82 5.27 -24.58
N ARG A 25 -7.04 5.53 -23.50
CA ARG A 25 -5.57 5.42 -23.55
C ARG A 25 -5.07 3.99 -23.74
N GLU A 26 -5.82 2.98 -23.28
CA GLU A 26 -5.55 1.57 -23.56
C GLU A 26 -6.00 1.14 -24.97
N GLY A 27 -6.56 2.06 -25.77
CA GLY A 27 -7.02 1.78 -27.13
C GLY A 27 -8.31 0.97 -27.20
N VAL A 28 -9.15 1.07 -26.16
CA VAL A 28 -10.48 0.47 -26.11
C VAL A 28 -11.43 1.17 -27.08
N ASP A 29 -12.21 0.39 -27.83
CA ASP A 29 -13.32 0.89 -28.63
C ASP A 29 -14.51 1.24 -27.73
N LEU A 30 -14.84 2.54 -27.62
CA LEU A 30 -15.95 3.02 -26.80
C LEU A 30 -17.31 2.46 -27.24
N SER A 31 -17.47 2.11 -28.52
CA SER A 31 -18.69 1.47 -29.01
C SER A 31 -18.85 0.04 -28.49
N ALA A 32 -17.73 -0.66 -28.24
CA ALA A 32 -17.71 -1.97 -27.61
C ALA A 32 -18.00 -1.86 -26.11
N LEU A 33 -17.43 -0.86 -25.44
CA LEU A 33 -17.73 -0.55 -24.04
C LEU A 33 -19.23 -0.29 -23.83
N GLU A 34 -19.85 0.51 -24.70
CA GLU A 34 -21.29 0.79 -24.64
C GLU A 34 -22.15 -0.48 -24.78
N LYS A 35 -21.73 -1.45 -25.61
CA LYS A 35 -22.45 -2.72 -25.76
C LYS A 35 -22.40 -3.52 -24.45
N LEU A 36 -21.23 -3.64 -23.83
CA LEU A 36 -21.06 -4.34 -22.56
C LEU A 36 -21.85 -3.68 -21.41
N VAL A 37 -22.01 -2.35 -21.45
CA VAL A 37 -22.90 -1.62 -20.53
C VAL A 37 -24.37 -1.97 -20.81
N LYS A 38 -24.81 -1.96 -22.08
CA LYS A 38 -26.18 -2.32 -22.48
C LYS A 38 -26.54 -3.78 -22.16
N GLU A 39 -25.57 -4.67 -22.26
CA GLU A 39 -25.69 -6.09 -21.90
C GLU A 39 -25.66 -6.32 -20.37
N GLY A 40 -25.37 -5.28 -19.58
CA GLY A 40 -25.33 -5.35 -18.12
C GLY A 40 -24.09 -6.04 -17.56
N LEU A 41 -23.04 -6.26 -18.37
CA LEU A 41 -21.76 -6.82 -17.92
C LEU A 41 -20.89 -5.76 -17.24
N ILE A 42 -20.98 -4.52 -17.68
CA ILE A 42 -20.31 -3.37 -17.07
C ILE A 42 -21.34 -2.43 -16.45
N ARG A 43 -21.09 -2.03 -15.21
CA ARG A 43 -21.81 -0.94 -14.54
C ARG A 43 -21.11 0.37 -14.84
N GLN A 44 -21.89 1.41 -15.14
CA GLN A 44 -21.41 2.78 -15.27
C GLN A 44 -22.10 3.64 -14.22
N GLU A 45 -21.30 4.31 -13.39
CA GLU A 45 -21.78 5.19 -12.32
C GLU A 45 -20.87 6.42 -12.26
N ALA A 46 -21.44 7.62 -12.39
CA ALA A 46 -20.71 8.89 -12.33
C ALA A 46 -19.45 8.96 -13.24
N GLY A 47 -19.50 8.36 -14.43
CA GLY A 47 -18.38 8.34 -15.38
C GLY A 47 -17.28 7.31 -15.08
N VAL A 48 -17.49 6.44 -14.08
CA VAL A 48 -16.61 5.32 -13.74
C VAL A 48 -17.28 4.01 -14.13
N TYR A 49 -16.49 3.11 -14.72
CA TYR A 49 -16.88 1.78 -15.16
C TYR A 49 -16.34 0.75 -14.18
N SER A 50 -17.12 -0.29 -13.90
CA SER A 50 -16.70 -1.46 -13.14
C SER A 50 -17.49 -2.70 -13.56
N LEU A 51 -17.02 -3.90 -13.22
CA LEU A 51 -17.78 -5.12 -13.49
C LEU A 51 -19.10 -5.17 -12.70
N SER A 52 -20.14 -5.71 -13.33
CA SER A 52 -21.32 -6.22 -12.62
C SER A 52 -21.07 -7.65 -12.14
N GLU A 53 -22.01 -8.24 -11.39
CA GLU A 53 -21.93 -9.67 -11.04
C GLU A 53 -21.88 -10.57 -12.29
N ALA A 54 -22.66 -10.24 -13.32
CA ALA A 54 -22.62 -10.93 -14.60
C ALA A 54 -21.28 -10.71 -15.31
N GLY A 55 -20.73 -9.50 -15.23
CA GLY A 55 -19.41 -9.19 -15.77
C GLY A 55 -18.28 -9.95 -15.09
N VAL A 56 -18.35 -10.14 -13.76
CA VAL A 56 -17.38 -10.98 -13.01
C VAL A 56 -17.44 -12.43 -13.46
N ALA A 57 -18.64 -12.98 -13.69
CA ALA A 57 -18.79 -14.34 -14.20
C ALA A 57 -18.19 -14.48 -15.61
N GLU A 58 -18.43 -13.50 -16.48
CA GLU A 58 -17.92 -13.48 -17.84
C GLU A 58 -16.40 -13.28 -17.90
N PHE A 59 -15.85 -12.39 -17.06
CA PHE A 59 -14.40 -12.28 -16.86
C PHE A 59 -13.81 -13.64 -16.55
N LYS A 60 -14.34 -14.37 -15.57
CA LYS A 60 -13.79 -15.67 -15.15
C LYS A 60 -13.84 -16.70 -16.27
N ARG A 61 -14.92 -16.71 -17.05
CA ARG A 61 -15.07 -17.59 -18.22
C ARG A 61 -13.98 -17.30 -19.26
N LEU A 62 -13.83 -16.03 -19.64
CA LEU A 62 -12.83 -15.61 -20.62
C LEU A 62 -11.41 -15.80 -20.11
N ALA A 63 -11.15 -15.52 -18.84
CA ALA A 63 -9.84 -15.71 -18.24
C ALA A 63 -9.43 -17.19 -18.30
N LEU A 64 -10.34 -18.11 -17.97
CA LEU A 64 -10.10 -19.54 -18.09
C LEU A 64 -9.87 -19.98 -19.53
N GLU A 65 -10.68 -19.49 -20.48
CA GLU A 65 -10.56 -19.84 -21.90
C GLU A 65 -9.25 -19.33 -22.55
N ASN A 66 -8.71 -18.23 -22.02
CA ASN A 66 -7.51 -17.58 -22.55
C ASN A 66 -6.27 -17.76 -21.67
N PHE A 67 -6.33 -18.61 -20.63
CA PHE A 67 -5.23 -18.87 -19.70
C PHE A 67 -4.68 -17.61 -19.00
N ILE A 68 -5.58 -16.67 -18.69
CA ILE A 68 -5.29 -15.45 -17.92
C ILE A 68 -5.32 -15.83 -16.43
N GLU A 69 -4.26 -15.49 -15.70
CA GLU A 69 -4.13 -15.82 -14.27
C GLU A 69 -4.76 -14.74 -13.36
N GLU A 70 -4.95 -13.54 -13.91
CA GLU A 70 -5.56 -12.41 -13.24
C GLU A 70 -6.97 -12.73 -12.76
N LYS A 71 -7.33 -12.15 -11.61
CA LYS A 71 -8.65 -12.27 -11.01
C LYS A 71 -9.50 -11.05 -11.36
N PRO A 72 -10.82 -11.19 -11.51
CA PRO A 72 -11.68 -10.03 -11.68
C PRO A 72 -11.60 -9.13 -10.45
N GLY A 73 -11.63 -7.83 -10.70
CA GLY A 73 -11.66 -6.82 -9.65
C GLY A 73 -13.01 -6.72 -8.97
N GLU A 74 -12.99 -6.56 -7.66
CA GLU A 74 -14.17 -6.20 -6.88
C GLU A 74 -14.23 -4.68 -6.76
N ALA A 75 -15.30 -4.08 -7.31
CA ALA A 75 -15.45 -2.63 -7.29
C ALA A 75 -15.74 -2.14 -5.86
N PRO A 76 -14.88 -1.29 -5.28
CA PRO A 76 -15.09 -0.78 -3.93
C PRO A 76 -16.28 0.19 -3.89
N ARG A 77 -16.65 0.60 -2.66
CA ARG A 77 -17.70 1.60 -2.44
C ARG A 77 -17.36 2.94 -3.12
N ASP A 78 -16.11 3.38 -3.01
CA ASP A 78 -15.62 4.59 -3.68
C ASP A 78 -14.91 4.23 -4.99
N ARG A 79 -15.71 4.11 -6.06
CA ARG A 79 -15.22 3.76 -7.40
C ARG A 79 -14.36 4.86 -8.02
N ALA A 80 -14.65 6.13 -7.72
CA ALA A 80 -13.89 7.27 -8.24
C ALA A 80 -12.47 7.29 -7.68
N ARG A 81 -12.33 7.09 -6.36
CA ARG A 81 -11.02 6.95 -5.71
C ARG A 81 -10.25 5.74 -6.25
N SER A 82 -10.93 4.62 -6.46
CA SER A 82 -10.31 3.43 -7.07
C SER A 82 -9.82 3.65 -8.50
N ALA A 83 -10.60 4.34 -9.35
CA ALA A 83 -10.18 4.69 -10.70
C ALA A 83 -9.01 5.68 -10.70
N ARG A 84 -9.01 6.66 -9.77
CA ARG A 84 -7.88 7.59 -9.56
C ARG A 84 -6.61 6.83 -9.18
N ALA A 85 -6.69 5.88 -8.24
CA ALA A 85 -5.59 5.02 -7.85
C ALA A 85 -5.07 4.19 -9.05
N GLY A 86 -5.96 3.61 -9.85
CA GLY A 86 -5.58 2.89 -11.07
C GLY A 86 -4.85 3.76 -12.09
N ASN A 87 -5.32 4.99 -12.34
CA ASN A 87 -4.67 5.95 -13.23
C ASN A 87 -3.29 6.37 -12.70
N PHE A 88 -3.17 6.66 -11.40
CA PHE A 88 -1.90 6.94 -10.74
C PHE A 88 -0.94 5.76 -10.88
N LEU A 89 -1.40 4.54 -10.62
CA LEU A 89 -0.58 3.33 -10.69
C LEU A 89 -0.01 3.13 -12.11
N LYS A 90 -0.81 3.34 -13.15
CA LYS A 90 -0.33 3.26 -14.54
C LYS A 90 0.79 4.27 -14.81
N ARG A 91 0.64 5.50 -14.32
CA ARG A 91 1.67 6.55 -14.44
C ARG A 91 2.92 6.19 -13.65
N LEU A 92 2.77 5.74 -12.41
CA LEU A 92 3.88 5.29 -11.57
C LEU A 92 4.65 4.16 -12.26
N ASN A 93 3.94 3.16 -12.77
CA ASN A 93 4.57 2.05 -13.47
C ASN A 93 5.30 2.50 -14.76
N ALA A 94 4.80 3.53 -15.44
CA ALA A 94 5.45 4.12 -16.61
C ALA A 94 6.62 5.05 -16.27
N ALA A 95 6.71 5.58 -15.04
CA ALA A 95 7.73 6.55 -14.64
C ALA A 95 9.07 5.91 -14.26
N HIS A 96 9.13 4.62 -13.95
CA HIS A 96 10.38 3.89 -13.72
C HIS A 96 10.44 2.51 -14.38
N LEU A 97 11.62 1.93 -14.55
CA LEU A 97 11.81 0.58 -15.09
C LEU A 97 11.81 -0.50 -14.01
N GLN A 98 12.51 -0.24 -12.90
CA GLN A 98 12.91 -1.23 -11.91
C GLN A 98 13.86 -2.29 -12.50
N ARG A 99 14.95 -1.87 -13.14
CA ARG A 99 15.83 -2.72 -13.98
C ARG A 99 16.46 -3.93 -13.27
N TRP A 100 16.56 -3.92 -11.94
CA TRP A 100 17.13 -5.01 -11.13
C TRP A 100 16.13 -5.58 -10.13
N GLY A 101 14.84 -5.43 -10.40
CA GLY A 101 13.83 -5.88 -9.47
C GLY A 101 12.47 -6.17 -10.08
N ILE A 102 11.58 -6.64 -9.22
CA ILE A 102 10.19 -6.91 -9.57
C ILE A 102 9.33 -5.83 -8.94
N LYS A 103 8.42 -5.29 -9.76
CA LYS A 103 7.34 -4.44 -9.28
C LYS A 103 6.14 -5.29 -8.94
N GLN A 104 5.72 -5.29 -7.68
CA GLN A 104 4.52 -5.97 -7.26
C GLN A 104 3.57 -4.98 -6.61
N TYR A 105 2.36 -4.88 -7.15
CA TYR A 105 1.36 -3.91 -6.72
C TYR A 105 0.13 -4.61 -6.17
N TYR A 106 -0.48 -3.98 -5.18
CA TYR A 106 -1.77 -4.35 -4.63
C TYR A 106 -2.66 -3.11 -4.61
N ALA A 107 -3.85 -3.21 -5.18
CA ALA A 107 -4.86 -2.17 -5.10
C ALA A 107 -5.69 -2.37 -3.81
N SER A 108 -5.76 -1.33 -2.99
CA SER A 108 -6.55 -1.30 -1.75
C SER A 108 -6.45 -2.56 -0.88
N PRO A 109 -5.23 -3.05 -0.55
CA PRO A 109 -5.09 -4.26 0.25
C PRO A 109 -5.63 -4.03 1.67
N ALA A 110 -6.31 -5.03 2.22
CA ALA A 110 -6.68 -5.06 3.63
C ALA A 110 -5.47 -5.49 4.48
N LEU A 111 -4.81 -4.53 5.13
CA LEU A 111 -3.65 -4.77 5.97
C LEU A 111 -4.07 -4.84 7.43
N GLU A 112 -3.77 -5.96 8.11
CA GLU A 112 -4.11 -6.11 9.54
C GLU A 112 -3.32 -5.13 10.40
N ILE A 113 -4.00 -4.48 11.35
CA ILE A 113 -3.39 -3.56 12.32
C ILE A 113 -3.90 -3.86 13.73
N PHE A 114 -3.10 -3.52 14.72
CA PHE A 114 -3.42 -3.69 16.13
C PHE A 114 -2.84 -2.49 16.91
N PRO A 115 -3.48 -2.06 18.01
CA PRO A 115 -4.82 -2.44 18.44
C PRO A 115 -5.90 -1.72 17.61
N ARG A 116 -7.12 -2.26 17.62
CA ARG A 116 -8.33 -1.55 17.19
C ARG A 116 -8.51 -0.37 18.13
N THR A 117 -8.46 0.84 17.57
CA THR A 117 -8.56 2.10 18.29
C THR A 117 -9.47 3.02 17.49
N ALA A 118 -10.35 3.75 18.19
CA ALA A 118 -11.20 4.73 17.55
C ALA A 118 -10.37 5.86 16.94
N ASP A 119 -10.87 6.43 15.84
CA ASP A 119 -10.18 7.46 15.07
C ASP A 119 -9.89 8.72 15.90
N GLU A 120 -10.74 9.03 16.87
CA GLU A 120 -10.61 10.17 17.79
C GLU A 120 -9.55 9.95 18.88
N GLU A 121 -9.15 8.70 19.11
CA GLU A 121 -8.18 8.30 20.14
C GLU A 121 -6.78 8.04 19.56
N LEU A 122 -6.65 8.06 18.22
CA LEU A 122 -5.38 7.80 17.54
C LEU A 122 -4.32 8.85 17.88
N PHE A 123 -4.69 10.13 17.89
CA PHE A 123 -3.74 11.21 18.09
C PHE A 123 -4.37 12.38 18.84
N HIS A 124 -3.51 13.20 19.44
CA HIS A 124 -3.89 14.49 20.01
C HIS A 124 -2.95 15.58 19.50
N VAL A 125 -3.51 16.71 19.08
CA VAL A 125 -2.76 17.90 18.68
C VAL A 125 -3.06 19.04 19.64
N ALA A 126 -2.02 19.53 20.32
CA ALA A 126 -2.06 20.74 21.14
C ALA A 126 -1.07 21.77 20.59
N GLY A 127 -1.55 22.67 19.73
CA GLY A 127 -0.69 23.61 19.01
C GLY A 127 0.22 22.88 18.02
N SER A 128 1.53 22.87 18.26
CA SER A 128 2.52 22.12 17.46
C SER A 128 2.91 20.78 18.06
N GLU A 129 2.35 20.42 19.21
CA GLU A 129 2.63 19.15 19.88
C GLU A 129 1.67 18.07 19.36
N LEU A 130 2.23 16.98 18.85
CA LEU A 130 1.52 15.78 18.41
C LEU A 130 1.87 14.62 19.33
N THR A 131 0.86 13.93 19.86
CA THR A 131 1.03 12.70 20.61
C THR A 131 0.15 11.59 20.06
N TRP A 132 0.50 10.33 20.37
CA TRP A 132 -0.18 9.12 19.93
C TRP A 132 -0.70 8.33 21.15
N PRO A 133 -1.85 8.71 21.73
CA PRO A 133 -2.31 8.15 23.01
C PRO A 133 -2.46 6.63 23.02
N TYR A 134 -2.79 6.02 21.87
CA TYR A 134 -2.93 4.57 21.74
C TYR A 134 -1.67 3.80 22.16
N MET A 135 -0.49 4.40 22.03
CA MET A 135 0.79 3.76 22.37
C MET A 135 0.93 3.50 23.88
N GLU A 136 0.28 4.32 24.70
CA GLU A 136 0.25 4.15 26.15
C GLU A 136 -0.93 3.26 26.60
N GLY A 137 -1.71 2.77 25.64
CA GLY A 137 -2.86 1.90 25.86
C GLY A 137 -2.46 0.55 26.42
N LYS A 138 -3.39 -0.08 27.13
CA LYS A 138 -3.20 -1.41 27.73
C LYS A 138 -2.84 -2.45 26.67
N GLU A 139 -3.54 -2.41 25.54
CA GLU A 139 -3.40 -3.38 24.46
C GLU A 139 -2.04 -3.28 23.75
N GLU A 140 -1.55 -2.07 23.49
CA GLU A 140 -0.21 -1.85 22.89
C GLU A 140 0.88 -2.38 23.82
N ARG A 141 0.84 -2.00 25.11
CA ARG A 141 1.83 -2.46 26.09
C ARG A 141 1.82 -3.97 26.26
N GLU A 142 0.64 -4.59 26.27
CA GLU A 142 0.54 -6.06 26.33
C GLU A 142 1.19 -6.73 25.11
N MET A 143 1.01 -6.15 23.91
CA MET A 143 1.68 -6.64 22.69
C MET A 143 3.20 -6.50 22.81
N GLU A 144 3.71 -5.33 23.19
CA GLU A 144 5.15 -5.07 23.34
C GLU A 144 5.80 -6.01 24.37
N GLU A 145 5.14 -6.23 25.51
CA GLU A 145 5.63 -7.14 26.56
C GLU A 145 5.66 -8.60 26.10
N LYS A 146 4.65 -9.04 25.32
CA LYS A 146 4.54 -10.43 24.85
C LYS A 146 5.47 -10.73 23.67
N PHE A 147 5.78 -9.72 22.87
CA PHE A 147 6.56 -9.83 21.63
C PHE A 147 7.80 -8.93 21.61
N PRO A 148 8.78 -9.16 22.51
CA PRO A 148 10.03 -8.42 22.45
C PRO A 148 10.85 -8.82 21.22
N LEU A 149 11.44 -7.83 20.56
CA LEU A 149 12.39 -8.06 19.46
C LEU A 149 13.58 -8.89 19.95
N SER A 150 13.91 -9.96 19.22
CA SER A 150 14.95 -10.91 19.61
C SER A 150 16.25 -10.70 18.83
N GLY A 151 16.22 -9.83 17.80
CA GLY A 151 17.37 -9.47 16.98
C GLY A 151 17.73 -10.55 15.94
N LEU A 152 18.62 -10.19 15.02
CA LEU A 152 18.92 -11.00 13.82
C LEU A 152 19.54 -12.37 14.13
N ARG A 153 20.35 -12.46 15.19
CA ARG A 153 21.09 -13.68 15.52
C ARG A 153 20.12 -14.80 15.85
N GLY A 154 20.08 -15.84 15.02
CA GLY A 154 19.25 -17.02 15.26
C GLY A 154 17.75 -16.84 14.91
N ARG A 155 17.38 -15.78 14.18
CA ARG A 155 15.96 -15.50 13.83
C ARG A 155 15.32 -16.62 13.01
N LYS A 156 16.08 -17.29 12.14
CA LYS A 156 15.58 -18.39 11.29
C LYS A 156 15.21 -19.61 12.14
N GLU A 157 16.02 -19.93 13.14
CA GLU A 157 15.82 -21.04 14.06
C GLU A 157 14.63 -20.79 15.00
N ARG A 158 14.40 -19.54 15.39
CA ARG A 158 13.27 -19.14 16.26
C ARG A 158 11.94 -18.93 15.51
N MET A 159 11.97 -18.79 14.19
CA MET A 159 10.80 -18.44 13.36
C MET A 159 9.58 -19.32 13.65
N ALA A 160 9.76 -20.65 13.72
CA ALA A 160 8.63 -21.56 13.97
C ALA A 160 7.92 -21.29 15.30
N ALA A 161 8.68 -21.07 16.38
CA ALA A 161 8.12 -20.77 17.70
C ALA A 161 7.48 -19.37 17.76
N ALA A 162 8.05 -18.39 17.04
CA ALA A 162 7.47 -17.05 16.92
C ALA A 162 6.12 -17.09 16.19
N VAL A 163 6.02 -17.86 15.10
CA VAL A 163 4.77 -18.07 14.36
C VAL A 163 3.71 -18.71 15.23
N GLU A 164 4.04 -19.78 15.97
CA GLU A 164 3.09 -20.45 16.87
C GLU A 164 2.57 -19.51 17.97
N ARG A 165 3.48 -18.75 18.61
CA ARG A 165 3.11 -17.76 19.63
C ARG A 165 2.18 -16.69 19.07
N SER A 166 2.49 -16.20 17.87
CA SER A 166 1.68 -15.18 17.20
C SER A 166 0.30 -15.71 16.86
N ALA A 167 0.20 -16.93 16.33
CA ALA A 167 -1.07 -17.57 16.03
C ALA A 167 -1.96 -17.70 17.27
N GLN A 168 -1.42 -18.20 18.39
CA GLN A 168 -2.16 -18.33 19.65
C GLN A 168 -2.66 -16.98 20.18
N TRP A 169 -1.81 -15.96 20.20
CA TRP A 169 -2.22 -14.64 20.67
C TRP A 169 -3.22 -13.95 19.74
N LEU A 170 -3.08 -14.12 18.42
CA LEU A 170 -4.02 -13.56 17.45
C LEU A 170 -5.40 -14.21 17.50
N GLU A 171 -5.47 -15.48 17.91
CA GLU A 171 -6.73 -16.15 18.22
C GLU A 171 -7.41 -15.49 19.43
N GLU A 172 -6.66 -15.24 20.52
CA GLU A 172 -7.16 -14.55 21.72
C GLU A 172 -7.57 -13.09 21.45
N LYS A 173 -6.83 -12.39 20.59
CA LYS A 173 -6.96 -10.94 20.37
C LYS A 173 -7.69 -10.56 19.09
N ARG A 174 -8.30 -11.51 18.39
CA ARG A 174 -8.90 -11.27 17.07
C ARG A 174 -9.89 -10.11 17.03
N ALA A 175 -10.70 -9.94 18.08
CA ALA A 175 -11.68 -8.84 18.16
C ALA A 175 -11.03 -7.44 18.18
N LEU A 176 -9.76 -7.36 18.58
CA LEU A 176 -8.96 -6.15 18.67
C LEU A 176 -8.07 -5.93 17.44
N VAL A 177 -8.13 -6.81 16.44
CA VAL A 177 -7.47 -6.56 15.16
C VAL A 177 -8.40 -5.76 14.26
N ASP A 178 -7.85 -4.75 13.60
CA ASP A 178 -8.54 -3.89 12.66
C ASP A 178 -7.85 -3.93 11.29
N THR A 179 -8.31 -3.10 10.35
CA THR A 179 -7.75 -3.07 8.99
C THR A 179 -7.35 -1.65 8.58
N PHE A 180 -6.17 -1.54 7.99
CA PHE A 180 -5.68 -0.38 7.27
C PHE A 180 -5.69 -0.69 5.77
N THR A 181 -6.25 0.22 4.97
CA THR A 181 -6.40 0.04 3.53
C THR A 181 -5.79 1.23 2.79
N PRO A 182 -4.46 1.25 2.55
CA PRO A 182 -3.87 2.24 1.66
C PRO A 182 -4.45 2.06 0.26
N ASP A 183 -4.50 3.11 -0.56
CA ASP A 183 -5.02 2.98 -1.92
C ASP A 183 -4.17 2.04 -2.78
N ILE A 184 -2.84 2.09 -2.60
CA ILE A 184 -1.89 1.22 -3.30
C ILE A 184 -0.80 0.80 -2.32
N LEU A 185 -0.46 -0.48 -2.33
CA LEU A 185 0.80 -0.98 -1.79
C LEU A 185 1.69 -1.43 -2.95
N TYR A 186 2.86 -0.81 -3.05
CA TYR A 186 3.94 -1.22 -3.95
C TYR A 186 5.02 -1.93 -3.14
N VAL A 187 5.21 -3.22 -3.44
CA VAL A 187 6.28 -4.07 -2.95
C VAL A 187 7.37 -4.16 -4.02
N CYS A 188 8.53 -3.60 -3.71
CA CYS A 188 9.68 -3.55 -4.60
C CYS A 188 10.72 -4.60 -4.20
N ARG A 189 10.94 -5.59 -5.07
CA ARG A 189 11.91 -6.67 -4.83
C ARG A 189 13.20 -6.39 -5.59
N TYR A 190 14.25 -5.93 -4.92
CA TYR A 190 15.58 -5.82 -5.51
C TYR A 190 16.28 -7.17 -5.50
N ASP A 191 17.13 -7.41 -6.51
CA ASP A 191 18.04 -8.56 -6.57
C ASP A 191 17.36 -9.89 -6.21
N TYR A 192 16.11 -10.07 -6.67
CA TYR A 192 15.23 -11.15 -6.21
C TYR A 192 15.85 -12.56 -6.32
N LEU A 193 16.77 -12.75 -7.28
CA LEU A 193 17.57 -13.97 -7.46
C LEU A 193 18.39 -14.34 -6.21
N GLN A 194 18.85 -13.36 -5.43
CA GLN A 194 19.58 -13.60 -4.18
C GLN A 194 18.70 -14.18 -3.07
N TYR A 195 17.38 -14.07 -3.22
CA TYR A 195 16.39 -14.44 -2.20
C TYR A 195 15.60 -15.71 -2.54
N GLU A 196 15.85 -16.37 -3.68
CA GLU A 196 15.09 -17.55 -4.13
C GLU A 196 15.08 -18.70 -3.12
N ASN A 197 16.15 -18.83 -2.33
CA ASN A 197 16.27 -19.87 -1.30
C ASN A 197 15.45 -19.59 -0.03
N PHE A 198 14.94 -18.36 0.14
CA PHE A 198 14.08 -18.02 1.25
C PHE A 198 12.65 -18.46 0.95
N LYS A 199 12.22 -19.55 1.58
CA LYS A 199 10.89 -20.17 1.34
C LYS A 199 9.71 -19.26 1.77
N GLY A 200 9.98 -18.20 2.52
CA GLY A 200 8.98 -17.26 3.04
C GLY A 200 8.69 -17.47 4.51
N HIS A 201 8.00 -16.48 5.09
CA HIS A 201 7.50 -16.52 6.45
C HIS A 201 5.99 -16.88 6.43
N PRO A 202 5.51 -17.80 7.28
CA PRO A 202 4.09 -18.22 7.25
C PRO A 202 3.08 -17.09 7.44
N ASN A 203 3.44 -16.09 8.24
CA ASN A 203 2.60 -14.92 8.51
C ASN A 203 2.82 -13.76 7.50
N ASP A 204 3.48 -14.02 6.37
CA ASP A 204 3.78 -13.02 5.33
C ASP A 204 3.03 -13.33 4.01
N PRO A 205 1.69 -13.19 3.97
CA PRO A 205 0.89 -13.52 2.79
C PRO A 205 1.17 -12.60 1.60
N LEU A 206 1.64 -11.38 1.86
CA LEU A 206 1.98 -10.39 0.83
C LEU A 206 3.47 -10.44 0.44
N ARG A 207 4.25 -11.37 1.01
CA ARG A 207 5.67 -11.60 0.66
C ARG A 207 6.52 -10.33 0.81
N LEU A 208 6.32 -9.60 1.91
CA LEU A 208 6.94 -8.32 2.26
C LEU A 208 8.41 -8.46 2.70
N ILE A 209 8.85 -9.64 3.15
CA ILE A 209 10.25 -9.86 3.54
C ILE A 209 11.17 -9.76 2.32
N ASN A 210 12.36 -9.16 2.50
CA ASN A 210 13.34 -8.86 1.46
C ASN A 210 12.83 -7.86 0.41
N THR A 211 12.03 -6.87 0.82
CA THR A 211 11.44 -5.89 -0.09
C THR A 211 11.40 -4.49 0.51
N ASP A 212 11.48 -3.49 -0.36
CA ASP A 212 11.08 -2.13 -0.01
C ASP A 212 9.57 -1.98 -0.22
N ARG A 213 8.90 -1.24 0.66
CA ARG A 213 7.44 -1.10 0.70
C ARG A 213 7.04 0.36 0.62
N PHE A 214 6.26 0.71 -0.40
CA PHE A 214 5.74 2.06 -0.62
C PHE A 214 4.23 2.02 -0.59
N LEU A 215 3.63 2.67 0.41
CA LEU A 215 2.19 2.74 0.60
C LEU A 215 1.73 4.11 0.15
N PHE A 216 0.78 4.16 -0.79
CA PHE A 216 0.21 5.40 -1.29
C PHE A 216 -1.19 5.56 -0.71
N SER A 217 -1.45 6.68 -0.03
CA SER A 217 -2.77 7.07 0.46
C SER A 217 -3.16 8.42 -0.13
N PHE A 218 -4.33 8.46 -0.77
CA PHE A 218 -4.79 9.60 -1.54
C PHE A 218 -5.53 10.58 -0.62
N ASP A 219 -5.31 11.85 -0.92
CA ASP A 219 -5.76 12.97 -0.12
C ASP A 219 -7.27 13.00 0.19
N SER A 220 -7.60 13.46 1.39
CA SER A 220 -8.93 13.93 1.80
C SER A 220 -9.04 15.47 1.83
N GLY A 221 -7.92 16.19 1.89
CA GLY A 221 -7.76 17.63 2.02
C GLY A 221 -7.58 18.10 3.47
N ASP A 222 -7.69 17.18 4.44
CA ASP A 222 -7.81 17.48 5.87
C ASP A 222 -6.64 16.92 6.68
N GLU A 223 -6.05 17.75 7.54
CA GLU A 223 -4.91 17.37 8.37
C GLU A 223 -5.27 16.28 9.38
N ALA A 224 -6.48 16.31 9.95
CA ALA A 224 -6.87 15.30 10.92
C ALA A 224 -6.95 13.91 10.25
N GLU A 225 -7.55 13.80 9.06
CA GLU A 225 -7.53 12.55 8.29
C GLU A 225 -6.11 12.10 7.92
N GLU A 226 -5.22 13.01 7.52
CA GLU A 226 -3.81 12.68 7.25
C GLU A 226 -3.11 12.09 8.48
N LEU A 227 -3.35 12.66 9.67
CA LEU A 227 -2.82 12.13 10.93
C LEU A 227 -3.45 10.77 11.30
N ARG A 228 -4.73 10.53 10.98
CA ARG A 228 -5.35 9.19 11.13
C ARG A 228 -4.67 8.17 10.24
N GLU A 229 -4.41 8.52 8.97
CA GLU A 229 -3.71 7.65 8.04
C GLU A 229 -2.30 7.32 8.52
N ILE A 230 -1.55 8.31 9.02
CA ILE A 230 -0.24 8.11 9.64
C ILE A 230 -0.36 7.20 10.87
N GLY A 231 -1.37 7.39 11.73
CA GLY A 231 -1.62 6.54 12.89
C GLY A 231 -1.93 5.09 12.51
N ARG A 232 -2.75 4.86 11.48
CA ARG A 232 -3.05 3.53 10.93
C ARG A 232 -1.79 2.87 10.37
N PHE A 233 -0.98 3.62 9.62
CA PHE A 233 0.29 3.15 9.09
C PHE A 233 1.28 2.77 10.20
N ARG A 234 1.41 3.59 11.25
CA ARG A 234 2.25 3.31 12.41
C ARG A 234 1.88 1.98 13.08
N ARG A 235 0.59 1.79 13.37
CA ARG A 235 0.08 0.53 13.94
C ARG A 235 0.33 -0.66 13.02
N TRP A 236 0.13 -0.51 11.71
CA TRP A 236 0.45 -1.57 10.75
C TRP A 236 1.91 -1.98 10.86
N VAL A 237 2.81 -1.01 10.75
CA VAL A 237 4.26 -1.23 10.81
C VAL A 237 4.68 -1.89 12.13
N THR A 238 4.24 -1.37 13.28
CA THR A 238 4.55 -1.96 14.60
C THR A 238 4.03 -3.39 14.70
N PHE A 239 2.81 -3.62 14.25
CA PHE A 239 2.21 -4.95 14.27
C PHE A 239 2.94 -5.95 13.36
N GLN A 240 3.39 -5.50 12.18
CA GLN A 240 4.24 -6.32 11.31
C GLN A 240 5.57 -6.68 12.00
N ARG A 241 6.19 -5.74 12.71
CA ARG A 241 7.48 -5.94 13.39
C ARG A 241 7.43 -6.83 14.60
N LEU A 242 6.40 -6.71 15.42
CA LEU A 242 6.38 -7.42 16.70
C LEU A 242 5.72 -8.79 16.56
N VAL A 243 4.64 -8.87 15.78
CA VAL A 243 3.78 -10.05 15.76
C VAL A 243 3.86 -10.80 14.43
N MET A 244 3.71 -10.12 13.30
CA MET A 244 3.58 -10.85 12.03
C MET A 244 4.92 -11.38 11.52
N MET A 245 5.96 -10.57 11.50
CA MET A 245 7.27 -10.90 10.93
C MET A 245 8.42 -10.42 11.82
N PRO A 246 8.48 -10.85 13.09
CA PRO A 246 9.50 -10.40 14.02
C PRO A 246 10.91 -10.72 13.53
N ASP A 247 11.79 -9.72 13.61
CA ASP A 247 13.18 -9.74 13.14
C ASP A 247 13.35 -9.91 11.60
N PHE A 248 12.27 -9.85 10.79
CA PHE A 248 12.33 -9.97 9.33
C PHE A 248 11.75 -8.78 8.55
N PHE A 249 11.02 -7.89 9.22
CA PHE A 249 10.31 -6.80 8.53
C PHE A 249 11.26 -5.70 8.04
N ASP A 250 12.16 -5.19 8.88
CA ASP A 250 13.00 -4.04 8.53
C ASP A 250 14.37 -4.42 7.98
N ILE A 251 14.78 -5.67 8.15
CA ILE A 251 16.09 -6.15 7.73
C ILE A 251 15.91 -7.43 6.92
N ASP A 252 16.37 -7.42 5.69
CA ASP A 252 16.26 -8.55 4.79
C ASP A 252 17.14 -9.73 5.24
N THR A 253 17.03 -10.85 4.54
CA THR A 253 17.75 -12.09 4.85
C THR A 253 19.25 -12.05 4.52
N GLN A 254 19.73 -11.01 3.84
CA GLN A 254 21.15 -10.67 3.62
C GLN A 254 21.64 -9.58 4.59
N GLU A 255 20.82 -9.22 5.59
CA GLU A 255 21.16 -8.24 6.62
C GLU A 255 21.29 -6.80 6.10
N GLN A 256 20.55 -6.45 5.04
CA GLN A 256 20.40 -5.07 4.56
C GLN A 256 19.06 -4.47 4.99
N ASP A 257 19.03 -3.13 5.13
CA ASP A 257 17.83 -2.39 5.47
C ASP A 257 16.77 -2.54 4.37
N SER A 258 15.54 -2.86 4.78
CA SER A 258 14.35 -2.90 3.95
C SER A 258 13.47 -1.71 4.28
N ILE A 259 13.32 -0.76 3.36
CA ILE A 259 12.67 0.52 3.64
C ILE A 259 11.15 0.39 3.56
N CYS A 260 10.47 1.13 4.43
CA CYS A 260 9.03 1.28 4.42
C CYS A 260 8.64 2.76 4.41
N GLN A 261 7.81 3.17 3.45
CA GLN A 261 7.39 4.56 3.27
C GLN A 261 5.88 4.68 3.13
N LEU A 262 5.31 5.70 3.77
CA LEU A 262 3.98 6.22 3.48
C LEU A 262 4.09 7.46 2.60
N LEU A 263 3.40 7.45 1.46
CA LEU A 263 3.30 8.55 0.52
C LEU A 263 1.87 9.08 0.50
N LEU A 264 1.69 10.32 0.95
CA LEU A 264 0.42 11.02 0.90
C LEU A 264 0.30 11.74 -0.45
N VAL A 265 -0.62 11.27 -1.30
CA VAL A 265 -0.74 11.70 -2.70
C VAL A 265 -1.77 12.82 -2.85
N SER A 266 -1.36 13.94 -3.46
CA SER A 266 -2.22 15.08 -3.82
C SER A 266 -2.44 15.17 -5.32
N GLU A 267 -3.44 15.92 -5.77
CA GLU A 267 -3.64 16.17 -7.20
C GLU A 267 -2.55 17.09 -7.76
N SER A 268 -2.33 18.24 -7.08
CA SER A 268 -1.39 19.27 -7.53
C SER A 268 -0.10 19.30 -6.71
N GLU A 269 0.94 19.81 -7.35
CA GLU A 269 2.25 19.99 -6.72
C GLU A 269 2.22 20.99 -5.57
N GLN A 270 1.43 22.06 -5.73
CA GLN A 270 1.23 23.06 -4.69
C GLN A 270 0.62 22.45 -3.41
N GLN A 271 -0.36 21.55 -3.56
CA GLN A 271 -0.98 20.85 -2.41
C GLN A 271 0.01 19.92 -1.72
N ALA A 272 0.79 19.15 -2.49
CA ALA A 272 1.79 18.25 -1.93
C ALA A 272 2.85 19.02 -1.12
N ALA A 273 3.40 20.10 -1.67
CA ALA A 273 4.37 20.95 -0.97
C ALA A 273 3.78 21.60 0.30
N ALA A 274 2.57 22.16 0.22
CA ALA A 274 1.91 22.76 1.37
C ALA A 274 1.62 21.73 2.48
N ARG A 275 1.22 20.50 2.11
CA ARG A 275 1.05 19.40 3.06
C ARG A 275 2.38 19.04 3.71
N CYS A 276 3.46 18.96 2.93
CA CYS A 276 4.78 18.64 3.45
C CYS A 276 5.19 19.62 4.55
N GLU A 277 5.10 20.93 4.29
CA GLU A 277 5.40 21.97 5.27
C GLU A 277 4.49 21.86 6.51
N ARG A 278 3.19 21.65 6.27
CA ARG A 278 2.17 21.54 7.32
C ARG A 278 2.46 20.38 8.27
N LEU A 279 2.79 19.20 7.77
CA LEU A 279 3.07 18.00 8.58
C LEU A 279 4.48 18.04 9.19
N ALA A 280 5.48 18.56 8.47
CA ALA A 280 6.87 18.61 8.93
C ALA A 280 7.04 19.36 10.25
N ARG A 281 6.11 20.27 10.61
CA ARG A 281 6.10 20.96 11.90
C ARG A 281 6.05 20.03 13.12
N PHE A 282 5.50 18.82 12.97
CA PHE A 282 5.43 17.82 14.03
C PHE A 282 6.75 17.05 14.21
N GLY A 283 7.68 17.15 13.25
CA GLY A 283 9.03 16.60 13.37
C GLY A 283 9.07 15.12 13.72
N THR A 284 9.87 14.77 14.74
CA THR A 284 10.05 13.38 15.19
C THR A 284 8.79 12.76 15.76
N ALA A 285 7.82 13.56 16.23
CA ALA A 285 6.57 13.03 16.77
C ALA A 285 5.82 12.17 15.75
N LEU A 286 5.96 12.45 14.44
CA LEU A 286 5.33 11.66 13.38
C LEU A 286 5.77 10.20 13.33
N THR A 287 7.00 9.89 13.76
CA THR A 287 7.59 8.53 13.70
C THR A 287 7.91 7.93 15.07
N ALA A 288 8.12 8.76 16.09
CA ALA A 288 8.62 8.36 17.41
C ALA A 288 7.91 7.13 17.98
N GLY A 289 8.67 6.10 18.37
CA GLY A 289 8.16 4.87 18.97
C GLY A 289 7.65 3.82 17.96
N ALA A 290 7.55 4.15 16.68
CA ALA A 290 7.18 3.21 15.62
C ALA A 290 8.22 3.17 14.48
N GLU A 291 9.45 3.61 14.73
CA GLU A 291 10.56 3.62 13.76
C GLU A 291 11.12 2.20 13.51
N PRO A 292 11.73 1.91 12.34
CA PRO A 292 12.07 2.84 11.23
C PRO A 292 11.03 2.91 10.09
N PHE A 293 10.55 4.09 9.71
CA PHE A 293 9.84 4.29 8.44
C PHE A 293 9.91 5.76 8.04
N GLU A 294 9.53 6.06 6.80
CA GLU A 294 9.49 7.45 6.31
C GLU A 294 8.10 7.87 5.86
N ILE A 295 7.88 9.19 5.90
CA ILE A 295 6.65 9.83 5.43
C ILE A 295 7.03 10.86 4.37
N TRP A 296 6.36 10.78 3.24
CA TRP A 296 6.56 11.65 2.09
C TRP A 296 5.21 12.16 1.58
N THR A 297 5.25 13.28 0.86
CA THR A 297 4.12 13.74 0.04
C THR A 297 4.50 13.72 -1.43
N LEU A 298 3.54 13.43 -2.29
CA LEU A 298 3.74 13.35 -3.73
C LEU A 298 2.53 13.98 -4.43
N SER A 299 2.73 14.54 -5.62
CA SER A 299 1.61 14.98 -6.48
C SER A 299 1.46 14.13 -7.73
N GLU A 300 0.21 13.97 -8.17
CA GLU A 300 -0.12 13.39 -9.48
C GLU A 300 0.43 14.26 -10.62
N GLU A 301 0.45 15.58 -10.44
CA GLU A 301 1.04 16.54 -11.37
C GLU A 301 2.55 16.30 -11.58
N ALA A 302 3.33 16.19 -10.51
CA ALA A 302 4.77 15.93 -10.61
C ALA A 302 5.05 14.56 -11.25
N LEU A 303 4.28 13.53 -10.88
CA LEU A 303 4.39 12.22 -11.52
C LEU A 303 4.04 12.27 -13.02
N ALA A 304 3.02 13.03 -13.40
CA ALA A 304 2.64 13.20 -14.81
C ALA A 304 3.67 14.01 -15.61
N ALA A 305 4.48 14.84 -14.95
CA ALA A 305 5.53 15.64 -15.58
C ALA A 305 6.82 14.85 -15.88
N VAL A 306 6.95 13.62 -15.38
CA VAL A 306 8.12 12.76 -15.63
C VAL A 306 8.19 12.38 -17.11
N LYS A 307 9.18 12.92 -17.82
CA LYS A 307 9.42 12.65 -19.25
C LYS A 307 10.38 11.48 -19.45
N ASP A 308 11.45 11.46 -18.67
CA ASP A 308 12.49 10.44 -18.75
C ASP A 308 12.22 9.38 -17.69
N LYS A 309 11.94 8.17 -18.16
CA LYS A 309 11.73 7.02 -17.29
C LYS A 309 12.99 6.76 -16.46
N ARG A 310 12.84 6.69 -15.14
CA ARG A 310 13.93 6.41 -14.18
C ARG A 310 14.28 4.93 -14.14
N GLU A 311 15.49 4.56 -13.75
CA GLU A 311 15.89 3.15 -13.72
C GLU A 311 15.26 2.43 -12.51
N ILE A 312 15.15 3.12 -11.38
CA ILE A 312 14.63 2.58 -10.11
C ILE A 312 13.78 3.59 -9.34
N ILE A 313 12.92 3.12 -8.43
CA ILE A 313 12.04 3.99 -7.62
C ILE A 313 12.84 4.96 -6.73
N TRP A 314 14.06 4.57 -6.34
CA TRP A 314 14.99 5.39 -5.55
C TRP A 314 15.56 6.60 -6.29
N GLU A 315 15.49 6.63 -7.62
CA GLU A 315 15.80 7.82 -8.42
C GLU A 315 14.55 8.67 -8.66
N LEU A 316 13.39 8.04 -8.72
CA LEU A 316 12.12 8.70 -9.00
C LEU A 316 11.65 9.51 -7.79
N LEU A 317 11.44 8.89 -6.64
CA LEU A 317 10.81 9.56 -5.50
C LEU A 317 11.58 10.80 -5.01
N PRO A 318 12.92 10.79 -4.89
CA PRO A 318 13.65 12.01 -4.51
C PRO A 318 13.55 13.17 -5.51
N ASP A 319 13.18 12.89 -6.77
CA ASP A 319 13.02 13.89 -7.83
C ASP A 319 11.62 14.52 -7.85
N ILE A 320 10.58 13.77 -7.43
CA ILE A 320 9.17 14.20 -7.56
C ILE A 320 8.39 14.28 -6.25
N ALA A 321 8.96 13.86 -5.13
CA ALA A 321 8.28 13.83 -3.82
C ALA A 321 8.98 14.73 -2.79
N HIS A 322 8.22 15.18 -1.80
CA HIS A 322 8.73 15.98 -0.68
C HIS A 322 8.83 15.13 0.59
N PRO A 323 10.00 15.12 1.26
CA PRO A 323 10.16 14.39 2.50
C PRO A 323 9.52 15.14 3.68
N VAL A 324 8.51 14.54 4.30
CA VAL A 324 7.94 15.05 5.56
C VAL A 324 8.84 14.65 6.72
N ARG A 325 9.21 13.37 6.77
CA ARG A 325 10.08 12.80 7.80
C ARG A 325 10.86 11.64 7.20
N ARG A 326 12.18 11.81 7.13
CA ARG A 326 13.13 10.79 6.72
C ARG A 326 13.85 10.21 7.92
N MET A 327 14.26 8.96 7.87
CA MET A 327 15.14 8.42 8.88
C MET A 327 16.57 8.91 8.63
N SER A 328 17.25 9.34 9.70
CA SER A 328 18.67 9.65 9.62
C SER A 328 19.44 8.34 9.43
N ALA A 329 20.36 8.28 8.48
CA ALA A 329 21.25 7.12 8.36
C ALA A 329 22.01 6.91 9.68
N GLY A 330 21.84 5.73 10.31
CA GLY A 330 22.56 5.35 11.53
C GLY A 330 21.79 5.39 12.86
N ALA A 331 20.46 5.49 12.85
CA ALA A 331 19.63 5.27 14.04
C ALA A 331 18.90 3.92 13.94
N GLY A 332 19.67 2.83 13.99
CA GLY A 332 19.21 1.45 14.04
C GLY A 332 19.97 0.67 15.10
#